data_AF-A0A1V8S7A6-F1
#
_entry.id   AF-A0A1V8S7A6-F1
#
_cell.length_a   1.000
_cell.length_b   1.000
_cell.length_c   1.000
_cell.angle_alpha   90.00
_cell.angle_beta   90.00
_cell.angle_gamma   90.00
#
_symmetry.space_group_name_H-M   'P 1'
#
loop_
_entity.id
_entity.type
_entity.pdbx_description
1 polymer ?
#
loop_
_entity_poly.entity_id
_entity_poly.type
_entity_poly.pdbx_seq_one_letter_code
_entity_poly.pdbx_strand_id
1 'polypeptide(L)'
;MSSSSQPNAMPAPSGVPERPKKLQRISQACDLCHRRSIRCRPSNENAQQQCQNCYDFGVECTYNRPSRRKRAPSRSQATAQNVIPLPVLQATSTSSG
;
A
#
# COMPACT_ATOMS: atom_id res chain seq x y z
N MET A 1 -40.19 51.70 -31.36
CA MET A 1 -41.01 50.93 -30.41
C MET A 1 -40.77 49.44 -30.66
N SER A 2 -40.28 48.75 -29.64
CA SER A 2 -40.13 47.29 -29.47
C SER A 2 -39.16 46.60 -30.45
N SER A 3 -37.88 46.41 -30.12
CA SER A 3 -37.30 45.52 -29.09
C SER A 3 -37.69 44.05 -29.19
N SER A 4 -36.63 43.26 -29.42
CA SER A 4 -36.36 41.91 -28.89
C SER A 4 -37.03 40.73 -29.55
N SER A 5 -36.21 39.80 -30.06
CA SER A 5 -36.32 38.35 -29.83
C SER A 5 -35.14 37.60 -30.47
N GLN A 6 -33.99 37.57 -29.80
CA GLN A 6 -32.97 36.53 -30.05
C GLN A 6 -33.00 35.58 -28.85
N PRO A 7 -33.29 34.28 -29.01
CA PRO A 7 -33.06 33.32 -27.95
C PRO A 7 -31.56 33.00 -27.92
N ASN A 8 -30.90 33.40 -26.83
CA ASN A 8 -29.53 32.99 -26.53
C ASN A 8 -29.50 31.47 -26.31
N ALA A 9 -28.93 30.74 -27.27
CA ALA A 9 -28.59 29.34 -27.11
C ALA A 9 -27.43 29.24 -26.08
N MET A 10 -27.75 28.76 -24.88
CA MET A 10 -26.74 28.39 -23.88
C MET A 10 -25.96 27.17 -24.40
N PRO A 11 -24.62 27.24 -24.53
CA PRO A 11 -23.84 26.06 -24.86
C PRO A 11 -23.91 25.08 -23.68
N ALA A 12 -24.27 23.83 -23.99
CA ALA A 12 -24.29 22.74 -23.03
C ALA A 12 -22.89 22.62 -22.36
N PRO A 13 -22.81 22.41 -21.04
CA PRO A 13 -21.55 22.01 -20.44
C PRO A 13 -21.21 20.62 -20.97
N SER A 14 -20.20 20.55 -21.83
CA SER A 14 -19.53 19.31 -22.24
C SER A 14 -18.96 18.64 -20.99
N GLY A 15 -19.80 17.89 -20.30
CA GLY A 15 -19.44 17.04 -19.18
C GLY A 15 -18.62 15.88 -19.72
N VAL A 16 -17.32 16.11 -19.88
CA VAL A 16 -16.37 15.00 -19.82
C VAL A 16 -16.53 14.40 -18.42
N PRO A 17 -16.92 13.12 -18.28
CA PRO A 17 -16.79 12.46 -17.00
C PRO A 17 -15.29 12.30 -16.77
N GLU A 18 -14.69 13.31 -16.13
CA GLU A 18 -13.42 13.16 -15.42
C GLU A 18 -13.63 12.02 -14.45
N ARG A 19 -13.33 10.80 -14.92
CA ARG A 19 -13.43 9.57 -14.14
C ARG A 19 -12.78 9.87 -12.80
N PRO A 20 -13.50 9.75 -11.67
CA PRO A 20 -12.93 10.09 -10.37
C PRO A 20 -11.64 9.28 -10.24
N LYS A 21 -10.51 9.97 -10.29
CA LYS A 21 -9.18 9.38 -10.16
C LYS A 21 -9.21 8.68 -8.83
N LYS A 22 -9.38 7.35 -8.86
CA LYS A 22 -9.62 6.52 -7.67
C LYS A 22 -8.61 6.95 -6.63
N LEU A 23 -9.10 7.58 -5.57
CA LEU A 23 -8.25 8.20 -4.56
C LEU A 23 -7.41 7.07 -3.95
N GLN A 24 -6.16 6.96 -4.42
CA GLN A 24 -5.26 5.87 -4.06
C GLN A 24 -5.09 5.93 -2.55
N ARG A 25 -5.52 4.85 -1.88
CA ARG A 25 -5.41 4.76 -0.43
C ARG A 25 -3.93 4.77 -0.09
N ILE A 26 -3.50 5.76 0.68
CA ILE A 26 -2.13 5.83 1.17
C ILE A 26 -1.84 4.54 1.96
N SER A 27 -0.86 3.76 1.51
CA SER A 27 -0.44 2.50 2.13
C SER A 27 0.39 2.70 3.40
N GLN A 28 1.04 3.87 3.52
CA GLN A 28 1.93 4.23 4.64
C GLN A 28 1.71 5.67 5.08
N ALA A 29 1.50 5.90 6.38
CA ALA A 29 1.43 7.26 6.92
C ALA A 29 2.75 8.02 6.73
N CYS A 30 2.68 9.33 6.45
CA CYS A 30 3.85 10.21 6.40
C CYS A 30 4.50 10.36 7.78
N ASP A 31 5.75 10.84 7.81
CA ASP A 31 6.55 11.00 9.02
C ASP A 31 5.87 11.92 10.05
N LEU A 32 5.20 12.96 9.56
CA LEU A 32 4.48 13.93 10.38
C LEU A 32 3.26 13.30 11.06
N CYS A 33 2.38 12.69 10.28
CA CYS A 33 1.17 12.06 10.79
C CYS A 33 1.50 10.90 11.73
N HIS A 34 2.58 10.16 11.43
CA HIS A 34 3.08 9.09 12.29
C HIS A 34 3.58 9.62 13.63
N ARG A 35 4.39 10.68 13.66
CA ARG A 35 4.89 11.28 14.92
C ARG A 35 3.78 11.89 15.77
N ARG A 36 2.75 12.48 15.15
CA ARG A 36 1.58 13.05 15.86
C ARG A 36 0.51 12.01 16.20
N SER A 37 0.69 10.74 15.82
CA SER A 37 -0.29 9.68 16.01
C SER A 37 -1.69 10.01 15.44
N ILE A 38 -1.73 10.68 14.28
CA ILE A 38 -2.96 11.06 13.58
C ILE A 38 -3.16 10.27 12.28
N ARG A 39 -4.41 10.22 11.79
CA ARG A 39 -4.74 9.52 10.54
C ARG A 39 -4.24 10.29 9.31
N CYS A 40 -3.31 9.67 8.57
CA CYS A 40 -2.83 10.18 7.28
C CYS A 40 -3.88 9.96 6.19
N ARG A 41 -4.25 11.01 5.46
CA ARG A 41 -5.23 10.98 4.36
C ARG A 41 -4.64 11.64 3.10
N PRO A 42 -4.88 11.10 1.90
CA PRO A 42 -4.45 11.76 0.65
C PRO A 42 -5.14 13.11 0.51
N SER A 43 -4.39 14.13 0.08
CA SER A 43 -4.96 15.43 -0.26
C SER A 43 -5.78 15.31 -1.55
N ASN A 44 -6.91 16.02 -1.63
CA ASN A 44 -7.73 16.07 -2.84
C ASN A 44 -7.07 16.92 -3.94
N GLU A 45 -6.42 18.01 -3.52
CA GLU A 45 -5.75 18.97 -4.41
C GLU A 45 -4.39 18.45 -4.89
N ASN A 46 -3.63 17.79 -4.00
CA ASN A 46 -2.28 17.35 -4.32
C ASN A 46 -1.94 15.98 -3.73
N ALA A 47 -2.67 14.96 -4.20
CA ALA A 47 -2.49 13.57 -3.78
C ALA A 47 -1.06 13.03 -3.98
N GLN A 48 -0.28 13.60 -4.91
CA GLN A 48 1.09 13.16 -5.22
C GLN A 48 2.16 13.80 -4.34
N GLN A 49 1.97 15.05 -3.87
CA GLN A 49 3.01 15.73 -3.09
C GLN A 49 2.76 15.74 -1.59
N GLN A 50 1.49 15.74 -1.14
CA GLN A 50 1.22 15.84 0.29
C GLN A 50 -0.09 15.23 0.76
N CYS A 51 -0.10 14.83 2.03
CA CYS A 51 -1.31 14.38 2.72
C CYS A 51 -2.16 15.59 3.15
N GLN A 52 -3.46 15.40 3.35
CA GLN A 52 -4.40 16.46 3.71
C GLN A 52 -3.94 17.24 4.96
N ASN A 53 -3.53 16.55 6.03
CA ASN A 53 -3.05 17.25 7.23
C ASN A 53 -1.80 18.11 6.95
N CYS A 54 -0.82 17.59 6.18
CA CYS A 54 0.37 18.37 5.85
C CYS A 54 0.02 19.61 5.02
N TYR A 55 -0.97 19.48 4.14
CA TYR A 55 -1.52 20.58 3.35
C TYR A 55 -2.21 21.62 4.24
N ASP A 56 -3.07 21.18 5.15
CA ASP A 56 -3.80 22.08 6.06
C ASP A 56 -2.85 22.85 6.99
N PHE A 57 -1.74 22.21 7.43
CA PHE A 57 -0.73 22.85 8.28
C PHE A 57 0.38 23.57 7.50
N GLY A 58 0.40 23.48 6.16
CA GLY A 58 1.42 24.11 5.33
C GLY A 58 2.85 23.63 5.63
N VAL A 59 3.02 22.38 6.02
CA VAL A 59 4.33 21.79 6.38
C VAL A 59 4.77 20.72 5.40
N GLU A 60 6.06 20.45 5.37
CA GLU A 60 6.65 19.45 4.49
C GLU A 60 6.11 18.03 4.79
N CYS A 61 5.61 17.35 3.75
CA CYS A 61 5.12 15.98 3.83
C CYS A 61 6.18 14.99 3.38
N THR A 62 6.86 14.34 4.33
CA THR A 62 7.90 13.34 4.04
C THR A 62 7.47 11.91 4.31
N TYR A 63 7.98 11.01 3.47
CA TYR A 63 7.84 9.56 3.59
C TYR A 63 9.23 8.89 3.66
N ASN A 64 10.22 9.57 4.25
CA ASN A 64 11.61 9.12 4.30
C ASN A 64 11.87 8.08 5.39
N ARG A 65 10.83 7.63 6.09
CA ARG A 65 10.95 6.64 7.16
C ARG A 65 11.68 5.39 6.66
N PRO A 66 12.89 5.08 7.17
CA PRO A 66 13.59 3.88 6.77
C PRO A 66 12.75 2.68 7.22
N SER A 67 12.31 1.87 6.26
CA SER A 67 11.68 0.59 6.55
C SER A 67 12.67 -0.25 7.35
N ARG A 68 12.48 -0.34 8.68
CA ARG A 68 13.36 -1.11 9.59
C ARG A 68 13.42 -2.62 9.26
N ARG A 69 12.78 -3.09 8.19
CA ARG A 69 12.99 -4.44 7.65
C ARG A 69 14.30 -4.54 6.84
N LYS A 70 15.42 -4.08 7.39
CA LYS A 70 16.68 -4.77 7.16
C LYS A 70 16.76 -5.88 8.21
N ARG A 71 15.94 -6.92 8.05
CA ARG A 71 16.29 -8.21 8.67
C ARG A 71 17.61 -8.58 8.01
N ALA A 72 18.67 -8.72 8.80
CA ALA A 72 19.91 -9.30 8.32
C ALA A 72 19.55 -10.58 7.52
N PRO A 73 20.17 -10.84 6.35
CA PRO A 73 20.02 -12.15 5.74
C PRO A 73 20.41 -13.15 6.82
N SER A 74 19.45 -13.97 7.27
CA SER A 74 19.76 -15.09 8.14
C SER A 74 20.83 -15.86 7.40
N ARG A 75 22.00 -15.99 8.01
CA ARG A 75 23.08 -16.85 7.53
C ARG A 75 22.54 -18.27 7.58
N SER A 76 21.84 -18.67 6.52
CA SER A 76 21.38 -20.03 6.28
C SER A 76 22.61 -20.85 5.91
N GLN A 77 23.46 -21.12 6.90
CA GLN A 77 24.45 -22.16 6.77
C GLN A 77 23.73 -23.50 6.81
N ALA A 78 23.89 -24.23 5.71
CA ALA A 78 24.03 -25.67 5.63
C ALA A 78 22.84 -26.52 6.12
N THR A 79 22.09 -27.04 5.13
CA THR A 79 21.89 -28.49 4.95
C THR A 79 21.97 -29.36 6.21
N ALA A 80 20.84 -29.57 6.87
CA ALA A 80 20.64 -30.74 7.72
C ALA A 80 19.43 -31.50 7.18
N GLN A 81 19.78 -32.52 6.43
CA GLN A 81 18.94 -33.48 5.75
C GLN A 81 18.10 -34.17 6.83
N ASN A 82 16.79 -33.97 6.82
CA ASN A 82 15.89 -34.70 7.71
C ASN A 82 15.70 -36.12 7.17
N VAL A 83 16.74 -36.95 7.26
CA VAL A 83 16.64 -38.39 7.06
C VAL A 83 16.27 -38.99 8.41
N ILE A 84 14.99 -39.32 8.53
CA ILE A 84 14.44 -40.15 9.60
C ILE A 84 15.14 -41.52 9.48
N PRO A 85 15.90 -41.99 10.48
CA PRO A 85 16.40 -43.35 10.46
C PRO A 85 15.19 -44.27 10.66
N LEU A 86 14.84 -45.02 9.61
CA LEU A 86 13.88 -46.10 9.72
C LEU A 86 14.45 -47.12 10.72
N PRO A 87 13.71 -47.53 11.77
CA PRO A 87 14.24 -48.49 12.72
C PRO A 87 14.46 -49.82 12.00
N VAL A 88 15.69 -50.33 12.08
CA VAL A 88 16.03 -51.70 11.69
C VAL A 88 15.21 -52.65 12.57
N LEU A 89 14.18 -53.28 11.97
CA LEU A 89 13.51 -54.40 12.60
C LEU A 89 14.51 -55.56 12.60
N GLN A 90 15.09 -55.82 13.76
CA GLN A 90 15.97 -56.95 14.00
C GLN A 90 15.22 -58.26 13.73
N ALA A 91 15.84 -59.09 12.91
CA ALA A 91 15.42 -60.44 12.62
C ALA A 91 15.36 -61.26 13.91
N THR A 92 14.17 -61.74 14.24
CA THR A 92 13.98 -62.91 15.10
C THR A 92 12.94 -63.79 14.44
N SER A 93 13.26 -65.10 14.34
CA SER A 93 12.41 -66.29 14.15
C SER A 93 13.06 -67.24 13.14
N THR A 94 13.87 -68.24 13.56
CA THR A 94 13.47 -69.62 13.94
C THR A 94 12.67 -70.38 12.88
N SER A 95 13.30 -71.38 12.24
CA SER A 95 12.73 -72.67 11.78
C SER A 95 13.87 -73.47 11.12
N SER A 96 14.43 -74.54 11.70
CA SER A 96 13.89 -75.91 11.77
C SER A 96 13.66 -76.52 10.39
N GLY A 97 14.45 -77.55 10.04
CA GLY A 97 14.36 -78.36 8.83
C GLY A 97 15.65 -79.10 8.58
#